data_AF-A0ABD2TDG6-F1
#
_entry.id   AF-A0ABD2TDG6-F1
#
_cell.length_a   1.000
_cell.length_b   1.000
_cell.length_c   1.000
_cell.angle_alpha   90.00
_cell.angle_beta   90.00
_cell.angle_gamma   90.00
#
_symmetry.space_group_name_H-M   'P 1'
#
loop_
_entity.id
_entity.type
_entity.pdbx_description
1 polymer ?
#
loop_
_entity_poly.entity_id
_entity_poly.type
_entity_poly.pdbx_seq_one_letter_code
_entity_poly.pdbx_strand_id
1 'polypeptide(L)'
;MGKKNSDNSSSSGKGPEEDNLKGSNPSSENDSSKDTGSPKSHQKPLDWREFRASLYIQELQAANAVSDTQKQEGTSFGPKALPLKWAHPISAPENGCVLIATEKLDGVHTFERKVIFLLRSGNRHPQEGPFGVVINQPLGKKIIDMKPTNVDLATTFADCSLHFGGPLEASMFLLRTGAGSGLPRFEEVIPGVCFGARNSLEEASALVNKGVLKSHDFRFFVGYAGWQLDQLREEIESGYWYIASCSANLIFAGSQISSSESLWGEILQLMGGQYSEVSRKPKQDI
;
A
#
# COMPACT_ATOMS: atom_id res chain seq x y z
N MET A 1 -4.45 41.59 56.38
CA MET A 1 -4.36 43.04 56.69
C MET A 1 -3.00 43.57 56.26
N GLY A 2 -2.91 44.81 55.78
CA GLY A 2 -1.64 45.48 55.43
C GLY A 2 -1.58 45.93 53.96
N LYS A 3 -1.96 47.18 53.67
CA LYS A 3 -1.95 47.80 52.32
C LYS A 3 -0.71 48.69 52.11
N LYS A 4 -0.31 48.85 50.84
CA LYS A 4 0.11 50.11 50.16
C LYS A 4 0.08 49.81 48.65
N ASN A 5 -0.75 50.51 47.86
CA ASN A 5 -0.47 51.76 47.12
C ASN A 5 0.61 51.58 46.02
N SER A 6 0.50 52.11 44.80
CA SER A 6 -0.63 52.67 44.02
C SER A 6 -0.20 52.68 42.52
N ASP A 7 -0.92 53.19 41.50
CA ASP A 7 -2.12 54.03 41.41
C ASP A 7 -2.92 53.77 40.10
N ASN A 8 -3.86 54.66 39.72
CA ASN A 8 -4.81 54.47 38.61
C ASN A 8 -4.71 55.58 37.53
N SER A 9 -4.96 55.30 36.24
CA SER A 9 -5.11 56.33 35.18
C SER A 9 -5.89 55.81 33.95
N SER A 10 -6.72 56.66 33.36
CA SER A 10 -7.76 56.30 32.38
C SER A 10 -7.81 57.21 31.14
N SER A 11 -8.00 56.65 29.93
CA SER A 11 -8.65 57.25 28.73
C SER A 11 -8.62 56.19 27.59
N SER A 12 -9.66 55.83 26.81
CA SER A 12 -10.80 56.52 26.16
C SER A 12 -10.48 57.26 24.85
N GLY A 13 -11.19 56.88 23.76
CA GLY A 13 -11.19 57.47 22.40
C GLY A 13 -10.82 56.44 21.30
N LYS A 14 -11.68 55.87 20.43
CA LYS A 14 -12.76 56.31 19.49
C LYS A 14 -12.33 56.71 18.06
N GLY A 15 -12.60 55.80 17.11
CA GLY A 15 -13.06 56.07 15.72
C GLY A 15 -12.02 56.45 14.65
N PRO A 16 -12.41 56.49 13.35
CA PRO A 16 -13.76 56.27 12.79
C PRO A 16 -13.88 55.14 11.72
N GLU A 17 -15.11 54.92 11.25
CA GLU A 17 -15.48 54.15 10.04
C GLU A 17 -15.52 55.06 8.79
N GLU A 18 -15.28 54.49 7.60
CA GLU A 18 -15.69 54.94 6.25
C GLU A 18 -15.21 53.85 5.24
N ASP A 19 -15.83 53.54 4.10
CA ASP A 19 -17.17 53.85 3.57
C ASP A 19 -17.62 52.75 2.59
N ASN A 20 -18.87 52.81 2.13
CA ASN A 20 -19.52 51.95 1.14
C ASN A 20 -18.85 52.03 -0.24
N LEU A 21 -18.87 50.93 -1.00
CA LEU A 21 -19.26 51.01 -2.41
C LEU A 21 -20.09 49.81 -2.86
N LYS A 22 -21.17 50.13 -3.57
CA LYS A 22 -22.24 49.25 -4.02
C LYS A 22 -22.15 49.16 -5.54
N GLY A 23 -22.01 47.97 -6.12
CA GLY A 23 -21.87 47.76 -7.57
C GLY A 23 -22.79 46.64 -8.05
N SER A 24 -23.82 46.99 -8.82
CA SER A 24 -24.83 46.04 -9.32
C SER A 24 -24.54 45.57 -10.74
N ASN A 25 -25.03 44.36 -11.07
CA ASN A 25 -25.08 43.73 -12.40
C ASN A 25 -25.52 44.69 -13.54
N PRO A 26 -25.19 44.35 -14.81
CA PRO A 26 -26.17 43.57 -15.57
C PRO A 26 -25.61 42.33 -16.32
N SER A 27 -26.56 41.57 -16.84
CA SER A 27 -26.49 40.23 -17.46
C SER A 27 -26.14 40.21 -18.96
N SER A 28 -26.13 38.98 -19.52
CA SER A 28 -26.20 38.62 -20.96
C SER A 28 -24.84 38.64 -21.70
N GLU A 29 -24.56 37.77 -22.68
CA GLU A 29 -25.40 36.84 -23.46
C GLU A 29 -24.79 35.42 -23.56
N ASN A 30 -25.58 34.45 -24.04
CA ASN A 30 -25.05 33.18 -24.55
C ASN A 30 -24.31 33.43 -25.87
N ASP A 31 -23.14 32.83 -26.07
CA ASP A 31 -22.77 32.35 -27.40
C ASP A 31 -22.27 30.91 -27.34
N SER A 32 -22.73 30.11 -28.29
CA SER A 32 -22.61 28.65 -28.31
C SER A 32 -21.72 28.21 -29.47
N SER A 33 -20.41 28.44 -29.34
CA SER A 33 -19.42 27.88 -30.26
C SER A 33 -19.14 26.42 -29.91
N LYS A 34 -19.76 25.49 -30.65
CA LYS A 34 -19.35 24.08 -30.66
C LYS A 34 -17.89 23.98 -31.08
N ASP A 35 -17.03 23.46 -30.21
CA ASP A 35 -15.74 22.94 -30.63
C ASP A 35 -15.67 21.44 -30.30
N THR A 36 -15.68 20.61 -31.35
CA THR A 36 -15.68 19.15 -31.27
C THR A 36 -14.28 18.63 -30.97
N GLY A 37 -13.79 18.90 -29.76
CA GLY A 37 -12.59 18.30 -29.23
C GLY A 37 -12.84 16.83 -28.89
N SER A 38 -12.35 15.91 -29.72
CA SER A 38 -12.23 14.48 -29.39
C SER A 38 -11.63 14.32 -28.00
N PRO A 39 -12.14 13.43 -27.13
CA PRO A 39 -11.58 13.25 -25.80
C PRO A 39 -10.18 12.65 -25.95
N LYS A 40 -9.15 13.53 -25.87
CA LYS A 40 -7.76 13.12 -25.69
C LYS A 40 -7.77 12.20 -24.48
N SER A 41 -7.50 10.91 -24.69
CA SER A 41 -7.41 9.96 -23.58
C SER A 41 -6.34 10.49 -22.64
N HIS A 42 -6.77 10.99 -21.48
CA HIS A 42 -5.85 11.38 -20.43
C HIS A 42 -5.31 10.05 -19.89
N GLN A 43 -4.25 9.55 -20.54
CA GLN A 43 -3.42 8.50 -19.96
C GLN A 43 -2.94 9.06 -18.64
N LYS A 44 -3.60 8.61 -17.56
CA LYS A 44 -3.19 8.88 -16.19
C LYS A 44 -1.70 8.53 -16.14
N PRO A 45 -0.81 9.42 -15.68
CA PRO A 45 0.62 9.16 -15.71
C PRO A 45 0.85 7.82 -15.01
N LEU A 46 1.41 6.87 -15.76
CA LEU A 46 1.67 5.51 -15.29
C LEU A 46 2.48 5.60 -14.00
N ASP A 47 2.11 4.80 -12.99
CA ASP A 47 2.96 4.64 -11.84
C ASP A 47 4.34 4.16 -12.33
N TRP A 48 5.41 4.77 -11.84
CA TRP A 48 6.78 4.40 -12.19
C TRP A 48 7.04 2.91 -11.89
N ARG A 49 6.31 2.32 -10.93
CA ARG A 49 6.33 0.88 -10.65
C ARG A 49 5.66 0.06 -11.77
N GLU A 50 4.52 0.51 -12.29
CA GLU A 50 3.87 -0.10 -13.46
C GLU A 50 4.73 0.03 -14.72
N PHE A 51 5.43 1.15 -14.88
CA PHE A 51 6.40 1.35 -15.96
C PHE A 51 7.57 0.34 -15.87
N ARG A 52 8.22 0.21 -14.70
CA ARG A 52 9.27 -0.83 -14.49
C ARG A 52 8.74 -2.24 -14.76
N ALA A 53 7.54 -2.56 -14.30
CA ALA A 53 6.91 -3.85 -14.55
C ALA A 53 6.68 -4.11 -16.05
N SER A 54 6.28 -3.09 -16.82
CA SER A 54 6.09 -3.22 -18.27
C SER A 54 7.40 -3.53 -19.02
N LEU A 55 8.51 -2.88 -18.64
CA LEU A 55 9.83 -3.14 -19.20
C LEU A 55 10.33 -4.56 -18.85
N TYR A 56 10.17 -4.97 -17.59
CA TYR A 56 10.60 -6.30 -17.14
C TYR A 56 9.83 -7.44 -17.84
N ILE A 57 8.52 -7.28 -18.02
CA ILE A 57 7.69 -8.26 -18.74
C ILE A 57 8.08 -8.33 -20.22
N GLN A 58 8.46 -7.20 -20.84
CA GLN A 58 8.98 -7.18 -22.21
C GLN A 58 10.35 -7.90 -22.32
N GLU A 59 11.24 -7.68 -21.34
CA GLU A 59 12.54 -8.37 -21.27
C GLU A 59 12.39 -9.90 -21.13
N LEU A 60 11.54 -10.37 -20.22
CA LEU A 60 11.22 -11.80 -20.08
C LEU A 60 10.64 -12.40 -21.38
N GLN A 61 9.75 -11.67 -22.07
CA GLN A 61 9.18 -12.14 -23.35
C GLN A 61 10.25 -12.22 -24.44
N ALA A 62 11.17 -11.27 -24.51
CA ALA A 62 12.28 -11.29 -25.46
C ALA A 62 13.26 -12.46 -25.16
N ALA A 63 13.61 -12.68 -23.89
CA ALA A 63 14.49 -13.78 -23.48
C ALA A 63 13.89 -15.16 -23.81
N ASN A 64 12.59 -15.35 -23.56
CA ASN A 64 11.90 -16.58 -23.94
C ASN A 64 11.82 -16.76 -25.46
N ALA A 65 11.54 -15.70 -26.22
CA ALA A 65 11.48 -15.76 -27.68
C ALA A 65 12.83 -16.11 -28.33
N VAL A 66 13.96 -15.69 -27.75
CA VAL A 66 15.30 -16.11 -28.20
C VAL A 66 15.56 -17.59 -27.87
N SER A 67 15.03 -18.09 -26.76
CA SER A 67 15.10 -19.51 -26.38
C SER A 67 14.29 -20.40 -27.34
N ASP A 68 13.12 -19.93 -27.76
CA ASP A 68 12.17 -20.63 -28.63
C ASP A 68 12.44 -20.46 -30.14
N THR A 69 13.69 -20.20 -30.56
CA THR A 69 14.03 -19.93 -31.98
C THR A 69 14.05 -21.21 -32.87
N GLN A 70 12.95 -21.96 -32.86
CA GLN A 70 12.45 -22.73 -34.00
C GLN A 70 10.92 -22.58 -34.16
N LYS A 71 10.40 -21.34 -34.32
CA LYS A 71 9.32 -21.03 -35.30
C LYS A 71 8.95 -19.53 -35.40
N GLN A 72 9.08 -19.05 -36.63
CA GLN A 72 8.36 -17.96 -37.31
C GLN A 72 8.37 -16.52 -36.74
N GLU A 73 8.57 -15.61 -37.70
CA GLU A 73 8.68 -14.17 -37.53
C GLU A 73 7.30 -13.49 -37.40
N GLY A 74 7.29 -12.29 -36.82
CA GLY A 74 6.22 -11.31 -37.04
C GLY A 74 5.20 -11.18 -35.90
N THR A 75 5.55 -10.42 -34.86
CA THR A 75 4.55 -9.86 -33.94
C THR A 75 4.90 -8.41 -33.62
N SER A 76 3.92 -7.50 -33.72
CA SER A 76 4.16 -6.07 -33.55
C SER A 76 4.43 -5.70 -32.08
N PHE A 77 5.56 -5.03 -31.82
CA PHE A 77 5.90 -4.45 -30.52
C PHE A 77 5.09 -3.16 -30.25
N GLY A 78 3.78 -3.31 -30.06
CA GLY A 78 2.96 -2.28 -29.40
C GLY A 78 3.04 -2.42 -27.87
N PRO A 79 2.87 -1.33 -27.10
CA PRO A 79 2.82 -1.41 -25.64
C PRO A 79 1.62 -2.24 -25.20
N LYS A 80 1.88 -3.50 -24.82
CA LYS A 80 0.87 -4.44 -24.33
C LYS A 80 0.39 -3.95 -22.96
N ALA A 81 -0.92 -3.93 -22.74
CA ALA A 81 -1.49 -3.52 -21.46
C ALA A 81 -0.92 -4.39 -20.31
N LEU A 82 -0.48 -3.76 -19.23
CA LEU A 82 0.09 -4.44 -18.08
C LEU A 82 -0.97 -5.36 -17.44
N PRO A 83 -0.65 -6.62 -17.10
CA PRO A 83 -1.62 -7.52 -16.49
C PRO A 83 -2.04 -7.01 -15.10
N LEU A 84 -3.28 -7.30 -14.68
CA LEU A 84 -3.82 -6.85 -13.39
C LEU A 84 -2.98 -7.30 -12.19
N LYS A 85 -2.37 -8.49 -12.29
CA LYS A 85 -1.36 -8.99 -11.35
C LYS A 85 -0.01 -8.99 -12.05
N TRP A 86 0.98 -8.36 -11.43
CA TRP A 86 2.37 -8.38 -11.84
C TRP A 86 3.28 -8.35 -10.61
N ALA A 87 4.47 -8.94 -10.75
CA ALA A 87 5.59 -8.81 -9.83
C ALA A 87 6.89 -8.84 -10.65
N HIS A 88 7.92 -8.12 -10.20
CA HIS A 88 9.26 -8.19 -10.77
C HIS A 88 10.32 -8.04 -9.67
N PRO A 89 11.47 -8.72 -9.76
CA PRO A 89 12.57 -8.53 -8.82
C PRO A 89 13.07 -7.08 -8.82
N ILE A 90 13.62 -6.65 -7.69
CA ILE A 90 14.33 -5.37 -7.53
C ILE A 90 15.59 -5.58 -6.67
N SER A 91 16.63 -4.79 -6.91
CA SER A 91 17.95 -4.97 -6.29
C SER A 91 18.08 -4.41 -4.85
N ALA A 92 17.12 -3.60 -4.41
CA ALA A 92 17.14 -2.94 -3.10
C ALA A 92 15.71 -2.81 -2.55
N PRO A 93 15.51 -2.82 -1.21
CA PRO A 93 14.20 -2.63 -0.61
C PRO A 93 13.73 -1.18 -0.76
N GLU A 94 12.45 -1.01 -1.04
CA GLU A 94 11.76 0.29 -1.20
C GLU A 94 10.37 0.20 -0.55
N ASN A 95 9.76 1.33 -0.20
CA ASN A 95 8.39 1.33 0.32
C ASN A 95 7.43 0.58 -0.63
N GLY A 96 6.67 -0.36 -0.07
CA GLY A 96 5.72 -1.20 -0.76
C GLY A 96 6.34 -2.23 -1.70
N CYS A 97 7.63 -2.52 -1.63
CA CYS A 97 8.11 -3.81 -2.12
C CYS A 97 7.55 -4.95 -1.25
N VAL A 98 7.64 -6.17 -1.77
CA VAL A 98 7.43 -7.39 -0.99
C VAL A 98 8.76 -8.08 -0.75
N LEU A 99 8.95 -8.59 0.46
CA LEU A 99 10.00 -9.51 0.83
C LEU A 99 9.42 -10.93 0.76
N ILE A 100 10.03 -11.79 -0.04
CA ILE A 100 9.62 -13.18 -0.23
C ILE A 100 10.66 -14.05 0.46
N ALA A 101 10.23 -14.83 1.45
CA ALA A 101 11.12 -15.74 2.17
C ALA A 101 11.77 -16.74 1.22
N THR A 102 13.10 -16.90 1.27
CA THR A 102 13.79 -17.95 0.50
C THR A 102 13.71 -19.30 1.22
N GLU A 103 14.15 -20.36 0.54
CA GLU A 103 14.27 -21.71 1.12
C GLU A 103 15.14 -21.74 2.40
N LYS A 104 16.01 -20.74 2.63
CA LYS A 104 16.80 -20.61 3.87
C LYS A 104 15.96 -20.35 5.13
N LEU A 105 14.70 -19.98 4.96
CA LEU A 105 13.74 -19.75 6.05
C LEU A 105 12.72 -20.88 6.20
N ASP A 106 12.85 -21.98 5.46
CA ASP A 106 12.07 -23.20 5.73
C ASP A 106 12.39 -23.72 7.14
N GLY A 107 11.41 -24.33 7.81
CA GLY A 107 11.50 -24.71 9.23
C GLY A 107 11.42 -23.54 10.23
N VAL A 108 11.75 -22.30 9.83
CA VAL A 108 11.60 -21.11 10.70
C VAL A 108 10.12 -20.71 10.78
N HIS A 109 9.38 -21.27 11.74
CA HIS A 109 7.91 -21.16 11.84
C HIS A 109 7.31 -19.74 11.62
N THR A 110 7.99 -18.69 12.07
CA THR A 110 7.57 -17.29 11.92
C THR A 110 7.62 -16.81 10.47
N PHE A 111 8.62 -17.26 9.69
CA PHE A 111 8.98 -16.69 8.39
C PHE A 111 9.06 -17.68 7.21
N GLU A 112 8.85 -18.98 7.45
CA GLU A 112 8.71 -20.00 6.41
C GLU A 112 7.66 -19.59 5.36
N ARG A 113 8.09 -19.54 4.09
CA ARG A 113 7.29 -19.23 2.90
C ARG A 113 6.39 -17.99 3.07
N LYS A 114 6.80 -17.01 3.88
CA LYS A 114 6.05 -15.75 4.05
C LYS A 114 6.30 -14.78 2.90
N VAL A 115 5.32 -13.92 2.72
CA VAL A 115 5.41 -12.71 1.90
C VAL A 115 5.12 -11.54 2.83
N ILE A 116 6.09 -10.65 3.02
CA ILE A 116 5.95 -9.45 3.84
C ILE A 116 5.83 -8.24 2.91
N PHE A 117 4.75 -7.47 3.05
CA PHE A 117 4.62 -6.17 2.40
C PHE A 117 5.33 -5.12 3.24
N LEU A 118 6.37 -4.50 2.69
CA LEU A 118 7.21 -3.53 3.40
C LEU A 118 6.49 -2.18 3.45
N LEU A 119 6.02 -1.77 4.63
CA LEU A 119 5.31 -0.51 4.82
C LEU A 119 6.27 0.68 4.80
N ARG A 120 7.44 0.52 5.42
CA ARG A 120 8.53 1.51 5.42
C ARG A 120 9.88 0.80 5.33
N SER A 121 10.75 1.21 4.42
CA SER A 121 12.10 0.67 4.25
C SER A 121 13.13 1.24 5.24
N GLY A 122 12.69 1.89 6.31
CA GLY A 122 13.51 2.78 7.14
C GLY A 122 13.78 4.13 6.46
N ASN A 123 14.11 5.14 7.25
CA ASN A 123 14.53 6.46 6.75
C ASN A 123 15.95 6.79 7.26
N ARG A 124 16.43 8.03 7.08
CA ARG A 124 17.77 8.43 7.56
C ARG A 124 17.85 8.70 9.07
N HIS A 125 16.76 8.60 9.83
CA HIS A 125 16.81 8.67 11.29
C HIS A 125 17.13 7.28 11.87
N PRO A 126 18.20 7.14 12.68
CA PRO A 126 18.60 5.84 13.24
C PRO A 126 17.60 5.16 14.19
N GLN A 127 16.47 5.81 14.51
CA GLN A 127 15.46 5.29 15.43
C GLN A 127 14.25 4.66 14.71
N GLU A 128 14.17 4.73 13.38
CA GLU A 128 13.10 4.11 12.60
C GLU A 128 13.66 3.08 11.61
N GLY A 129 13.80 1.84 12.09
CA GLY A 129 14.17 0.71 11.25
C GLY A 129 13.06 0.30 10.25
N PRO A 130 13.38 -0.56 9.28
CA PRO A 130 12.40 -1.08 8.32
C PRO A 130 11.27 -1.85 9.01
N PHE A 131 10.04 -1.77 8.50
CA PHE A 131 8.94 -2.59 8.99
C PHE A 131 7.87 -2.88 7.92
N GLY A 132 7.16 -3.99 8.10
CA GLY A 132 6.14 -4.49 7.18
C GLY A 132 5.16 -5.46 7.85
N VAL A 133 4.22 -5.99 7.05
CA VAL A 133 3.23 -6.98 7.51
C VAL A 133 3.22 -8.22 6.60
N VAL A 134 3.17 -9.40 7.21
CA VAL A 134 2.94 -10.69 6.52
C VAL A 134 1.57 -10.67 5.86
N ILE A 135 1.50 -10.75 4.54
CA ILE A 135 0.25 -10.63 3.76
C ILE A 135 -0.36 -11.97 3.31
N ASN A 136 0.35 -13.10 3.52
CA ASN A 136 -0.09 -14.44 3.10
C ASN A 136 -0.48 -15.38 4.25
N GLN A 137 -0.82 -14.85 5.44
CA GLN A 137 -1.23 -15.64 6.60
C GLN A 137 -2.57 -15.17 7.20
N PRO A 138 -3.71 -15.51 6.58
CA PRO A 138 -5.02 -15.33 7.20
C PRO A 138 -5.14 -16.20 8.46
N LEU A 139 -5.80 -15.70 9.50
CA LEU A 139 -6.00 -16.41 10.77
C LEU A 139 -7.28 -17.24 10.83
N GLY A 140 -8.12 -17.21 9.78
CA GLY A 140 -9.44 -17.86 9.79
C GLY A 140 -10.43 -17.25 10.78
N LYS A 141 -10.15 -16.04 11.29
CA LYS A 141 -10.94 -15.32 12.29
C LYS A 141 -11.36 -13.95 11.77
N LYS A 142 -12.49 -13.46 12.26
CA LYS A 142 -12.97 -12.08 12.13
C LYS A 142 -12.52 -11.25 13.33
N ILE A 143 -12.64 -9.92 13.22
CA ILE A 143 -12.33 -9.01 14.33
C ILE A 143 -13.21 -9.29 15.55
N ILE A 144 -14.51 -9.55 15.35
CA ILE A 144 -15.45 -9.83 16.44
C ILE A 144 -15.03 -11.05 17.31
N ASP A 145 -14.35 -12.05 16.73
CA ASP A 145 -13.89 -13.25 17.42
C ASP A 145 -12.81 -12.94 18.48
N MET A 146 -12.11 -11.81 18.34
CA MET A 146 -11.13 -11.34 19.32
C MET A 146 -11.76 -10.58 20.50
N LYS A 147 -13.09 -10.41 20.52
CA LYS A 147 -13.84 -9.66 21.56
C LYS A 147 -13.23 -8.27 21.82
N PRO A 148 -13.09 -7.42 20.79
CA PRO A 148 -12.41 -6.13 20.92
C PRO A 148 -13.13 -5.21 21.91
N THR A 149 -12.35 -4.46 22.69
CA THR A 149 -12.87 -3.45 23.63
C THR A 149 -13.14 -2.09 22.98
N ASN A 150 -12.61 -1.84 21.78
CA ASN A 150 -12.92 -0.66 20.98
C ASN A 150 -14.23 -0.87 20.21
N VAL A 151 -15.10 0.14 20.22
CA VAL A 151 -16.44 0.10 19.64
C VAL A 151 -16.42 -0.03 18.11
N ASP A 152 -15.51 0.64 17.40
CA ASP A 152 -15.40 0.57 15.94
C ASP A 152 -15.01 -0.83 15.45
N LEU A 153 -14.08 -1.48 16.15
CA LEU A 153 -13.72 -2.88 15.91
C LEU A 153 -14.90 -3.83 16.22
N ALA A 154 -15.66 -3.54 17.27
CA ALA A 154 -16.84 -4.33 17.66
C ALA A 154 -18.06 -4.09 16.75
N THR A 155 -18.05 -3.07 15.89
CA THR A 155 -19.19 -2.67 15.04
C THR A 155 -18.77 -2.50 13.57
N THR A 156 -18.28 -1.32 13.17
CA THR A 156 -17.91 -0.96 11.78
C THR A 156 -17.01 -1.99 11.07
N PHE A 157 -16.10 -2.62 11.83
CA PHE A 157 -15.13 -3.59 11.32
C PHE A 157 -15.33 -5.02 11.85
N ALA A 158 -16.43 -5.31 12.54
CA ALA A 158 -16.66 -6.60 13.21
C ALA A 158 -16.45 -7.83 12.30
N ASP A 159 -16.89 -7.71 11.04
CA ASP A 159 -16.81 -8.77 10.02
C ASP A 159 -15.48 -8.85 9.26
N CYS A 160 -14.56 -7.89 9.43
CA CYS A 160 -13.29 -7.86 8.72
C CYS A 160 -12.40 -9.05 9.11
N SER A 161 -11.71 -9.64 8.13
CA SER A 161 -10.83 -10.80 8.35
C SER A 161 -9.48 -10.41 8.95
N LEU A 162 -9.05 -11.16 9.96
CA LEU A 162 -7.75 -11.00 10.61
C LEU A 162 -6.66 -11.83 9.96
N HIS A 163 -5.48 -11.23 9.87
CA HIS A 163 -4.25 -11.85 9.39
C HIS A 163 -3.17 -11.75 10.47
N PHE A 164 -2.21 -12.68 10.46
CA PHE A 164 -0.97 -12.51 11.21
C PHE A 164 -0.08 -11.55 10.42
N GLY A 165 0.33 -10.44 11.01
CA GLY A 165 1.23 -9.47 10.38
C GLY A 165 2.70 -9.65 10.78
N GLY A 166 2.98 -10.26 11.92
CA GLY A 166 4.34 -10.58 12.36
C GLY A 166 4.48 -10.69 13.88
N PRO A 167 5.71 -10.97 14.38
CA PRO A 167 5.94 -11.32 15.79
C PRO A 167 5.91 -10.13 16.76
N LEU A 168 6.05 -8.88 16.29
CA LEU A 168 6.03 -7.70 17.15
C LEU A 168 4.60 -7.25 17.41
N GLU A 169 4.24 -6.99 18.67
CA GLU A 169 2.85 -6.67 19.05
C GLU A 169 2.42 -5.29 18.57
N ALA A 170 1.41 -5.26 17.71
CA ALA A 170 0.71 -4.06 17.26
C ALA A 170 -0.67 -4.43 16.69
N SER A 171 -1.50 -3.42 16.42
CA SER A 171 -2.69 -3.55 15.58
C SER A 171 -2.58 -2.59 14.41
N MET A 172 -2.46 -3.14 13.21
CA MET A 172 -2.32 -2.39 11.96
C MET A 172 -3.42 -2.81 10.98
N PHE A 173 -3.71 -1.96 10.01
CA PHE A 173 -4.54 -2.31 8.86
C PHE A 173 -3.96 -1.78 7.56
N LEU A 174 -4.12 -2.54 6.49
CA LEU A 174 -4.01 -2.05 5.12
C LEU A 174 -5.39 -1.57 4.66
N LEU A 175 -5.40 -0.49 3.89
CA LEU A 175 -6.56 0.06 3.23
C LEU A 175 -6.31 0.15 1.73
N ARG A 176 -7.19 -0.46 0.94
CA ARG A 176 -7.27 -0.23 -0.50
C ARG A 176 -7.99 1.09 -0.76
N THR A 177 -7.38 1.97 -1.56
CA THR A 177 -7.94 3.27 -1.94
C THR A 177 -8.07 3.40 -3.45
N GLY A 178 -8.86 4.35 -3.92
CA GLY A 178 -8.83 4.75 -5.33
C GLY A 178 -7.54 5.50 -5.61
N ALA A 179 -6.76 5.10 -6.62
CA ALA A 179 -5.46 5.72 -6.90
C ALA A 179 -5.57 7.25 -7.05
N GLY A 180 -4.94 8.00 -6.13
CA GLY A 180 -5.00 9.47 -6.05
C GLY A 180 -6.08 10.04 -5.11
N SER A 181 -6.82 9.23 -4.35
CA SER A 181 -7.84 9.69 -3.38
C SER A 181 -7.24 10.14 -2.04
N GLY A 182 -6.06 10.79 -2.06
CA GLY A 182 -5.16 10.99 -0.91
C GLY A 182 -5.88 11.27 0.42
N LEU A 183 -5.84 10.30 1.33
CA LEU A 183 -6.49 10.36 2.62
C LEU A 183 -5.48 10.88 3.66
N PRO A 184 -5.62 12.10 4.22
CA PRO A 184 -4.52 12.80 4.94
C PRO A 184 -3.95 12.11 6.19
N ARG A 185 -4.55 10.99 6.62
CA ARG A 185 -4.35 10.33 7.92
C ARG A 185 -4.03 8.84 7.81
N PHE A 186 -3.97 8.31 6.60
CA PHE A 186 -3.37 7.02 6.30
C PHE A 186 -2.12 7.27 5.46
N GLU A 187 -1.05 6.57 5.77
CA GLU A 187 0.22 6.71 5.04
C GLU A 187 0.13 5.88 3.76
N GLU A 188 0.19 6.53 2.59
CA GLU A 188 0.22 5.85 1.30
C GLU A 188 1.58 5.20 1.08
N VAL A 189 1.59 3.88 0.90
CA VAL A 189 2.81 3.09 0.69
C VAL A 189 3.14 3.03 -0.79
N ILE A 190 2.12 2.75 -1.61
CA ILE A 190 2.12 2.74 -3.08
C ILE A 190 0.75 3.24 -3.57
N PRO A 191 0.63 3.71 -4.83
CA PRO A 191 -0.64 4.20 -5.36
C PRO A 191 -1.81 3.23 -5.12
N GLY A 192 -2.81 3.68 -4.36
CA GLY A 192 -4.01 2.88 -4.06
C GLY A 192 -3.87 1.90 -2.88
N VAL A 193 -2.75 1.92 -2.14
CA VAL A 193 -2.56 1.13 -0.91
C VAL A 193 -1.99 2.01 0.20
N CYS A 194 -2.81 2.27 1.20
CA CYS A 194 -2.43 2.97 2.42
C CYS A 194 -2.34 1.99 3.60
N PHE A 195 -1.68 2.41 4.68
CA PHE A 195 -1.79 1.74 5.98
C PHE A 195 -2.22 2.70 7.09
N GLY A 196 -2.78 2.12 8.14
CA GLY A 196 -3.11 2.79 9.38
C GLY A 196 -2.91 1.89 10.59
N ALA A 197 -3.07 2.48 11.76
CA ALA A 197 -2.88 1.82 13.05
C ALA A 197 -3.97 2.28 14.03
N ARG A 198 -3.87 1.86 15.29
CA ARG A 198 -4.86 2.18 16.33
C ARG A 198 -5.19 3.68 16.46
N ASN A 199 -4.25 4.58 16.16
CA ASN A 199 -4.42 6.04 16.23
C ASN A 199 -5.26 6.64 15.07
N SER A 200 -5.47 5.91 13.97
CA SER A 200 -6.27 6.35 12.82
C SER A 200 -7.55 5.51 12.61
N LEU A 201 -7.88 4.64 13.57
CA LEU A 201 -9.05 3.77 13.52
C LEU A 201 -10.40 4.52 13.58
N GLU A 202 -10.50 5.53 14.43
CA GLU A 202 -11.73 6.36 14.56
C GLU A 202 -12.07 7.05 13.24
N GLU A 203 -11.04 7.56 12.54
CA GLU A 203 -11.21 8.19 11.23
C GLU A 203 -11.54 7.18 10.13
N ALA A 204 -10.93 5.99 10.16
CA ALA A 204 -11.32 4.88 9.29
C ALA A 204 -12.81 4.52 9.48
N SER A 205 -13.27 4.42 10.72
CA SER A 205 -14.67 4.16 11.07
C SER A 205 -15.59 5.27 10.55
N ALA A 206 -15.21 6.54 10.76
CA ALA A 206 -15.95 7.69 10.27
C ALA A 206 -16.07 7.74 8.73
N LEU A 207 -15.04 7.31 7.99
CA LEU A 207 -15.07 7.24 6.52
C LEU A 207 -15.94 6.09 6.00
N VAL A 208 -15.97 4.95 6.69
CA VAL A 208 -16.89 3.85 6.38
C VAL A 208 -18.33 4.23 6.68
N ASN A 209 -18.60 4.85 7.83
CA ASN A 209 -19.94 5.30 8.23
C ASN A 209 -20.49 6.42 7.31
N LYS A 210 -19.62 7.18 6.65
CA LYS A 210 -19.97 8.16 5.59
C LYS A 210 -20.15 7.52 4.20
N GLY A 211 -19.89 6.23 4.04
CA GLY A 211 -19.93 5.52 2.76
C GLY A 211 -18.81 5.89 1.78
N VAL A 212 -17.75 6.58 2.24
CA VAL A 212 -16.59 6.95 1.41
C VAL A 212 -15.68 5.74 1.18
N LEU A 213 -15.58 4.88 2.18
CA LEU A 213 -14.88 3.60 2.15
C LEU A 213 -15.86 2.48 2.56
N LYS A 214 -15.51 1.23 2.32
CA LYS A 214 -16.29 0.06 2.76
C LYS A 214 -15.43 -0.80 3.68
N SER A 215 -16.03 -1.48 4.65
CA SER A 215 -15.27 -2.33 5.59
C SER A 215 -14.43 -3.43 4.89
N HIS A 216 -14.81 -3.84 3.67
CA HIS A 216 -14.05 -4.81 2.87
C HIS A 216 -12.83 -4.23 2.13
N ASP A 217 -12.66 -2.90 2.09
CA ASP A 217 -11.44 -2.26 1.59
C ASP A 217 -10.29 -2.37 2.60
N PHE A 218 -10.61 -2.74 3.85
CA PHE A 218 -9.67 -2.90 4.95
C PHE A 218 -9.24 -4.36 5.15
N ARG A 219 -7.96 -4.57 5.46
CA ARG A 219 -7.41 -5.83 5.96
C ARG A 219 -6.68 -5.56 7.26
N PHE A 220 -7.04 -6.28 8.32
CA PHE A 220 -6.47 -6.08 9.65
C PHE A 220 -5.43 -7.15 9.99
N PHE A 221 -4.39 -6.70 10.69
CA PHE A 221 -3.21 -7.50 11.04
C PHE A 221 -2.97 -7.49 12.55
N VAL A 222 -2.75 -8.69 13.09
CA VAL A 222 -2.23 -8.90 14.45
C VAL A 222 -0.71 -8.93 14.37
N GLY A 223 -0.09 -7.93 14.97
CA GLY A 223 1.36 -7.73 14.95
C GLY A 223 1.95 -7.30 13.61
N TYR A 224 3.26 -7.13 13.58
CA TYR A 224 4.03 -6.71 12.41
C TYR A 224 5.45 -7.31 12.44
N ALA A 225 6.15 -7.25 11.31
CA ALA A 225 7.57 -7.59 11.21
C ALA A 225 8.39 -6.30 11.16
N GLY A 226 9.40 -6.18 12.01
CA GLY A 226 10.28 -5.02 12.09
C GLY A 226 11.73 -5.45 12.23
N TRP A 227 12.62 -4.66 11.64
CA TRP A 227 14.07 -4.90 11.61
C TRP A 227 14.81 -3.75 12.29
N GLN A 228 15.99 -4.03 12.82
CA GLN A 228 16.96 -2.98 13.12
C GLN A 228 17.48 -2.35 11.81
N LEU A 229 18.05 -1.14 11.90
CA LEU A 229 18.37 -0.27 10.76
C LEU A 229 19.06 -0.99 9.58
N ASP A 230 20.12 -1.75 9.85
CA ASP A 230 20.88 -2.48 8.82
C ASP A 230 20.53 -3.97 8.75
N GLN A 231 19.80 -4.54 9.72
CA GLN A 231 19.47 -5.96 9.80
C GLN A 231 18.75 -6.47 8.55
N LEU A 232 17.78 -5.71 8.02
CA LEU A 232 17.09 -6.11 6.78
C LEU A 232 18.06 -6.21 5.60
N ARG A 233 19.05 -5.31 5.51
CA ARG A 233 20.07 -5.33 4.46
C ARG A 233 20.97 -6.56 4.62
N GLU A 234 21.45 -6.82 5.83
CA GLU A 234 22.26 -8.00 6.14
C GLU A 234 21.52 -9.31 5.84
N GLU A 235 20.20 -9.39 6.12
CA GLU A 235 19.38 -10.55 5.79
C GLU A 235 19.18 -10.74 4.27
N ILE A 236 19.02 -9.64 3.52
CA ILE A 236 18.96 -9.64 2.04
C ILE A 236 20.30 -10.10 1.45
N GLU A 237 21.42 -9.52 1.89
CA GLU A 237 22.78 -9.87 1.44
C GLU A 237 23.13 -11.32 1.78
N SER A 238 22.65 -11.82 2.92
CA SER A 238 22.74 -13.23 3.32
C SER A 238 21.78 -14.15 2.54
N GLY A 239 20.89 -13.60 1.72
CA GLY A 239 19.97 -14.37 0.87
C GLY A 239 18.77 -15.00 1.59
N TYR A 240 18.32 -14.43 2.71
CA TYR A 240 17.08 -14.86 3.40
C TYR A 240 15.81 -14.32 2.72
N TRP A 241 15.91 -13.21 1.97
CA TRP A 241 14.79 -12.58 1.28
C TRP A 241 15.10 -12.35 -0.20
N TYR A 242 14.17 -12.73 -1.07
CA TYR A 242 14.05 -12.09 -2.39
C TYR A 242 13.21 -10.81 -2.25
N ILE A 243 13.52 -9.79 -3.04
CA ILE A 243 12.79 -8.53 -3.05
C ILE A 243 12.08 -8.38 -4.41
N ALA A 244 10.80 -8.05 -4.40
CA ALA A 244 10.06 -7.73 -5.61
C ALA A 244 9.19 -6.48 -5.45
N SER A 245 9.06 -5.71 -6.52
CA SER A 245 7.96 -4.76 -6.69
C SER A 245 6.76 -5.53 -7.23
N CYS A 246 5.55 -5.26 -6.72
CA CYS A 246 4.32 -5.90 -7.20
C CYS A 246 3.09 -4.99 -7.18
N SER A 247 2.06 -5.43 -7.89
CA SER A 247 0.75 -4.76 -8.00
C SER A 247 -0.07 -4.74 -6.71
N ALA A 248 -0.86 -3.68 -6.51
CA ALA A 248 -1.87 -3.58 -5.46
C ALA A 248 -2.94 -4.70 -5.50
N ASN A 249 -3.14 -5.33 -6.66
CA ASN A 249 -4.01 -6.50 -6.78
C ASN A 249 -3.39 -7.74 -6.14
N LEU A 250 -2.09 -7.95 -6.30
CA LEU A 250 -1.38 -9.11 -5.75
C LEU A 250 -1.29 -9.04 -4.21
N ILE A 251 -1.03 -7.86 -3.65
CA ILE A 251 -1.03 -7.61 -2.19
C ILE A 251 -2.35 -8.03 -1.54
N PHE A 252 -3.48 -7.73 -2.20
CA PHE A 252 -4.81 -8.08 -1.70
C PHE A 252 -5.30 -9.47 -2.18
N ALA A 253 -4.66 -10.11 -3.16
CA ALA A 253 -5.09 -11.41 -3.71
C ALA A 253 -5.05 -12.56 -2.68
N GLY A 254 -4.16 -12.50 -1.69
CA GLY A 254 -3.96 -13.57 -0.68
C GLY A 254 -5.19 -13.98 0.14
N SER A 255 -6.30 -13.23 0.06
CA SER A 255 -7.58 -13.54 0.73
C SER A 255 -8.59 -14.29 -0.15
N GLN A 256 -8.32 -14.47 -1.45
CA GLN A 256 -9.25 -15.03 -2.45
C GLN A 256 -8.75 -16.37 -3.03
N ILE A 257 -7.73 -16.97 -2.43
CA ILE A 257 -7.08 -18.18 -2.94
C ILE A 257 -7.94 -19.41 -2.60
N SER A 258 -8.80 -19.78 -3.55
CA SER A 258 -9.46 -21.11 -3.61
C SER A 258 -8.72 -22.08 -4.56
N SER A 259 -7.56 -21.70 -5.11
CA SER A 259 -6.68 -22.54 -5.91
C SER A 259 -5.48 -23.05 -5.10
N SER A 260 -4.80 -24.10 -5.57
CA SER A 260 -3.72 -24.77 -4.85
C SER A 260 -2.41 -23.97 -4.71
N GLU A 261 -2.34 -22.73 -5.18
CA GLU A 261 -1.11 -21.93 -5.21
C GLU A 261 -1.10 -20.83 -4.14
N SER A 262 -0.13 -20.88 -3.24
CA SER A 262 0.08 -19.82 -2.24
C SER A 262 0.55 -18.52 -2.89
N LEU A 263 0.25 -17.36 -2.28
CA LEU A 263 0.73 -16.04 -2.74
C LEU A 263 2.26 -15.97 -2.91
N TRP A 264 3.00 -16.72 -2.10
CA TRP A 264 4.45 -16.89 -2.21
C TRP A 264 4.85 -17.50 -3.57
N GLY A 265 4.15 -18.57 -3.98
CA GLY A 265 4.35 -19.21 -5.28
C GLY A 265 3.89 -18.33 -6.44
N GLU A 266 2.75 -17.65 -6.32
CA GLU A 266 2.22 -16.74 -7.36
C GLU A 266 3.20 -15.58 -7.65
N ILE A 267 3.79 -14.96 -6.62
CA ILE A 267 4.79 -13.90 -6.80
C ILE A 267 6.04 -14.43 -7.50
N LEU A 268 6.57 -15.59 -7.08
CA LEU A 268 7.76 -16.18 -7.67
C LEU A 268 7.55 -16.65 -9.12
N GLN A 269 6.35 -17.14 -9.47
CA GLN A 269 5.99 -17.41 -10.86
C GLN A 269 5.94 -16.14 -11.70
N LEU A 270 5.34 -15.06 -11.19
CA LEU A 270 5.30 -13.75 -11.88
C LEU A 270 6.69 -13.12 -12.05
N MET A 271 7.61 -13.34 -11.10
CA MET A 271 9.01 -12.91 -11.23
C MET A 271 9.79 -13.68 -12.31
N GLY A 272 9.32 -14.84 -12.76
CA GLY A 272 9.92 -15.58 -13.88
C GLY A 272 11.33 -16.13 -13.62
N GLY A 273 11.97 -16.62 -14.69
CA GLY A 273 13.34 -17.16 -14.65
C GLY A 273 13.58 -18.15 -13.51
N GLN A 274 14.71 -18.01 -12.82
CA GLN A 274 15.10 -18.82 -11.65
C GLN A 274 14.06 -18.80 -10.51
N TYR A 275 13.27 -17.73 -10.36
CA TYR A 275 12.25 -17.64 -9.31
C TYR A 275 11.08 -18.59 -9.57
N SER A 276 10.70 -18.78 -10.83
CA SER A 276 9.67 -19.75 -11.24
C SER A 276 10.07 -21.18 -10.87
N GLU A 277 11.36 -21.53 -10.93
CA GLU A 277 11.86 -22.83 -10.51
C GLU A 277 11.75 -23.02 -8.99
N VAL A 278 12.20 -22.03 -8.21
CA VAL A 278 12.09 -22.04 -6.73
C VAL A 278 10.64 -22.21 -6.26
N SER A 279 9.68 -21.57 -6.94
CA SER A 279 8.26 -21.66 -6.58
C SER A 279 7.68 -23.09 -6.60
N ARG A 280 8.27 -24.00 -7.38
CA ARG A 280 7.82 -25.40 -7.55
C ARG A 280 8.49 -26.35 -6.56
N LYS A 281 9.50 -25.89 -5.81
CA LYS A 281 10.21 -26.75 -4.86
C LYS A 281 9.34 -27.00 -3.62
N PRO A 282 9.26 -28.26 -3.13
CA PRO A 282 8.57 -28.57 -1.89
C PRO A 282 9.22 -27.83 -0.71
N LYS A 283 8.52 -27.81 0.43
CA LYS A 283 9.13 -27.38 1.69
C LYS A 283 10.24 -28.35 2.08
N GLN A 284 11.33 -27.82 2.64
CA GLN A 284 12.34 -28.64 3.31
C GLN A 284 11.97 -28.74 4.79
N ASP A 285 11.60 -29.93 5.24
CA ASP A 285 11.49 -30.23 6.66
C ASP A 285 12.92 -30.33 7.24
N ILE A 286 13.23 -29.52 8.25
CA ILE A 286 14.51 -29.49 8.99
C ILE A 286 14.36 -30.23 10.32
#